data_AF-A0A944H756-F1
#
_entry.id   AF-A0A944H756-F1
#
_cell.length_a   1.000
_cell.length_b   1.000
_cell.length_c   1.000
_cell.angle_alpha   90.00
_cell.angle_beta   90.00
_cell.angle_gamma   90.00
#
_symmetry.space_group_name_H-M   'P 1'
#
loop_
_entity.id
_entity.type
_entity.pdbx_description
1 polymer ?
#
loop_
_entity_poly.entity_id
_entity_poly.type
_entity_poly.pdbx_seq_one_letter_code
_entity_poly.pdbx_strand_id
1 'polypeptide(L)'
;MQNTNAKNRNNIFLFVGRLEKEKGIDILLKILDDERNQKGDWQWHIFGTGSFLEDLKKRENEKIFVHGQVDSKTLNTFFKSADLTFMPSRFLETFGLVALESLSSDTPVCGFKKGGLEDMIPPSLALDEKNPVESFFKIVKNKDFELENIEKFSYENWLKNLENLVKNHKKILLVSDYKTHVGGAETYTTNLKKSLENLGKTVKIVGYEKEISPLMRKFLFILSPFAFWRGRALQKEIKKFNPDLIWCGTIMRYFGPWGAKNIAKNRNIKKYITHHDIGLICKSPSKIYDENQIPKSLKLSDWIRRERNIFSILITTGKWLYIRWIWKYISHFDTHLAPAKWLQNHLPKNISVQVFPHTIFKEENIK
;
A
#
# COMPACT_ATOMS: atom_id res chain seq x y z
N MET A 1 10.69 13.38 23.80
CA MET A 1 9.51 12.49 23.83
C MET A 1 8.34 13.30 24.37
N GLN A 2 7.51 13.85 23.48
CA GLN A 2 6.27 14.50 23.92
C GLN A 2 5.23 13.40 24.12
N ASN A 3 4.91 13.08 25.38
CA ASN A 3 3.73 12.30 25.72
C ASN A 3 2.50 13.17 25.41
N THR A 4 1.89 12.98 24.24
CA THR A 4 0.59 13.55 23.90
C THR A 4 -0.49 12.83 24.71
N ASN A 5 -0.75 13.35 25.91
CA ASN A 5 -1.77 12.81 26.81
C ASN A 5 -3.19 13.12 26.32
N ALA A 6 -3.98 12.04 26.26
CA ALA A 6 -5.43 11.93 26.39
C ALA A 6 -6.34 12.65 25.37
N LYS A 7 -6.58 12.01 24.22
CA LYS A 7 -7.97 11.95 23.71
C LYS A 7 -8.86 11.46 24.85
N ASN A 8 -10.07 12.01 25.01
CA ASN A 8 -11.08 11.41 25.89
C ASN A 8 -11.36 10.00 25.37
N ARG A 9 -10.81 9.00 26.07
CA ARG A 9 -10.81 7.63 25.59
C ARG A 9 -12.16 6.98 25.85
N ASN A 10 -13.02 7.00 24.82
CA ASN A 10 -14.35 6.40 24.83
C ASN A 10 -14.31 4.90 24.43
N ASN A 11 -13.10 4.32 24.40
CA ASN A 11 -12.78 2.98 23.92
C ASN A 11 -13.37 2.70 22.53
N ILE A 12 -13.21 3.67 21.62
CA ILE A 12 -13.67 3.57 20.24
C ILE A 12 -12.56 2.93 19.40
N PHE A 13 -12.84 1.76 18.85
CA PHE A 13 -11.92 0.97 18.04
C PHE A 13 -12.39 0.92 16.59
N LEU A 14 -11.44 1.08 15.66
CA LEU A 14 -11.70 1.02 14.23
C LEU A 14 -11.13 -0.24 13.62
N PHE A 15 -11.86 -0.82 12.68
CA PHE A 15 -11.29 -1.72 11.68
C PHE A 15 -11.54 -1.15 10.30
N VAL A 16 -10.49 -0.99 9.50
CA VAL A 16 -10.59 -0.35 8.17
C VAL A 16 -9.83 -1.20 7.15
N GLY A 17 -10.54 -1.66 6.12
CA GLY A 17 -9.93 -2.34 4.99
C GLY A 17 -10.84 -3.36 4.31
N ARG A 18 -10.29 -4.13 3.37
CA ARG A 18 -11.03 -5.23 2.75
C ARG A 18 -11.48 -6.23 3.82
N LEU A 19 -12.75 -6.62 3.79
CA LEU A 19 -13.35 -7.58 4.73
C LEU A 19 -13.04 -9.01 4.26
N GLU A 20 -11.76 -9.36 4.31
CA GLU A 20 -11.20 -10.63 3.83
C GLU A 20 -10.23 -11.21 4.88
N LYS A 21 -10.07 -12.53 4.90
CA LYS A 21 -9.17 -13.22 5.86
C LYS A 21 -7.75 -12.69 5.84
N GLU A 22 -7.26 -12.30 4.67
CA GLU A 22 -5.93 -11.71 4.53
C GLU A 22 -5.71 -10.43 5.34
N LYS A 23 -6.78 -9.67 5.63
CA LYS A 23 -6.75 -8.46 6.45
C LYS A 23 -7.03 -8.74 7.93
N GLY A 24 -7.16 -10.02 8.31
CA GLY A 24 -7.38 -10.42 9.70
C GLY A 24 -8.82 -10.30 10.17
N ILE A 25 -9.80 -10.23 9.26
CA ILE A 25 -11.20 -10.07 9.65
C ILE A 25 -11.72 -11.24 10.51
N ASP A 26 -11.21 -12.44 10.29
CA ASP A 26 -11.50 -13.62 11.12
C ASP A 26 -10.96 -13.50 12.55
N ILE A 27 -9.91 -12.71 12.79
CA ILE A 27 -9.45 -12.38 14.15
C ILE A 27 -10.43 -11.40 14.79
N LEU A 28 -10.85 -10.37 14.04
CA LEU A 28 -11.86 -9.42 14.52
C LEU A 28 -13.15 -10.15 14.90
N LEU A 29 -13.67 -11.03 14.06
CA LEU A 29 -14.89 -11.79 14.36
C LEU A 29 -14.78 -12.57 15.69
N LYS A 30 -13.63 -13.21 15.94
CA LYS A 30 -13.39 -13.88 17.23
C LYS A 30 -13.36 -12.92 18.41
N ILE A 31 -12.81 -11.72 18.23
CA ILE A 31 -12.81 -10.67 19.27
C ILE A 31 -14.23 -10.18 19.53
N LEU A 32 -15.02 -9.92 18.48
CA LEU A 32 -16.41 -9.46 18.61
C LEU A 32 -17.29 -10.47 19.37
N ASP A 33 -17.08 -11.77 19.10
CA ASP A 33 -17.82 -12.87 19.71
C ASP A 33 -17.33 -13.25 21.13
N ASP A 34 -16.17 -12.76 21.57
CA ASP A 34 -15.57 -13.09 22.86
C ASP A 34 -16.31 -12.39 24.03
N GLU A 35 -16.52 -13.11 25.13
CA GLU A 35 -17.23 -12.58 26.31
C GLU A 35 -16.59 -11.31 26.88
N ARG A 36 -15.26 -11.17 26.78
CA ARG A 36 -14.55 -9.99 27.26
C ARG A 36 -14.94 -8.74 26.47
N ASN A 37 -15.26 -8.88 25.18
CA ASN A 37 -15.76 -7.79 24.35
C ASN A 37 -17.22 -7.46 24.69
N GLN A 38 -18.06 -8.48 24.88
CA GLN A 38 -19.48 -8.28 25.24
C GLN A 38 -19.63 -7.57 26.60
N LYS A 39 -18.84 -8.00 27.59
CA LYS A 39 -18.78 -7.41 28.94
C LYS A 39 -17.99 -6.10 28.98
N GLY A 40 -17.11 -5.88 28.00
CA GLY A 40 -16.30 -4.67 27.87
C GLY A 40 -17.12 -3.47 27.44
N ASP A 41 -16.61 -2.28 27.73
CA ASP A 41 -17.19 -1.01 27.30
C ASP A 41 -16.43 -0.47 26.09
N TRP A 42 -16.48 -1.19 24.98
CA TRP A 42 -15.79 -0.82 23.73
C TRP A 42 -16.78 -0.68 22.60
N GLN A 43 -16.51 0.26 21.70
CA GLN A 43 -17.31 0.49 20.50
C GLN A 43 -16.47 0.19 19.26
N TRP A 44 -16.99 -0.63 18.36
CA TRP A 44 -16.34 -1.01 17.12
C TRP A 44 -17.00 -0.31 15.93
N HIS A 45 -16.21 0.41 15.15
CA HIS A 45 -16.62 0.94 13.85
C HIS A 45 -15.82 0.25 12.74
N ILE A 46 -16.54 -0.45 11.86
CA ILE A 46 -15.96 -1.36 10.87
C ILE A 46 -16.25 -0.82 9.47
N PHE A 47 -15.19 -0.59 8.70
CA PHE A 47 -15.24 0.02 7.37
C PHE A 47 -14.62 -0.91 6.32
N GLY A 48 -15.32 -1.03 5.20
CA GLY A 48 -14.86 -1.72 4.00
C GLY A 48 -15.90 -2.65 3.39
N THR A 49 -15.48 -3.37 2.35
CA THR A 49 -16.28 -4.38 1.64
C THR A 49 -15.48 -5.66 1.48
N GLY A 50 -16.17 -6.78 1.32
CA GLY A 50 -15.54 -8.08 1.12
C GLY A 50 -16.47 -9.24 1.44
N SER A 51 -15.95 -10.45 1.32
CA SER A 51 -16.73 -11.69 1.51
C SER A 51 -17.35 -11.83 2.91
N PHE A 52 -16.79 -11.17 3.93
CA PHE A 52 -17.26 -11.25 5.31
C PHE A 52 -18.28 -10.17 5.71
N LEU A 53 -18.71 -9.29 4.79
CA LEU A 53 -19.61 -8.17 5.12
C LEU A 53 -20.92 -8.64 5.75
N GLU A 54 -21.57 -9.65 5.16
CA GLU A 54 -22.86 -10.14 5.65
C GLU A 54 -22.75 -10.83 7.02
N ASP A 55 -21.61 -11.45 7.32
CA ASP A 55 -21.37 -12.05 8.64
C ASP A 55 -21.10 -11.00 9.72
N LEU A 56 -20.54 -9.84 9.35
CA LEU A 56 -20.37 -8.71 10.24
C LEU A 56 -21.69 -8.00 10.53
N LYS A 57 -22.54 -7.79 9.52
CA LYS A 57 -23.87 -7.18 9.70
C LYS A 57 -24.74 -7.94 10.71
N LYS A 58 -24.65 -9.28 10.73
CA LYS A 58 -25.36 -10.12 11.72
C LYS A 58 -24.92 -9.89 13.16
N ARG A 59 -23.76 -9.24 13.39
CA ARG A 59 -23.19 -8.93 14.70
C ARG A 59 -23.40 -7.46 15.09
N GLU A 60 -24.06 -6.66 14.26
CA GLU A 60 -24.36 -5.27 14.60
C GLU A 60 -25.24 -5.19 15.85
N ASN A 61 -24.91 -4.25 16.72
CA ASN A 61 -25.62 -3.95 17.96
C ASN A 61 -25.22 -2.54 18.44
N GLU A 62 -25.60 -2.16 19.65
CA GLU A 62 -25.30 -0.85 20.23
C GLU A 62 -23.80 -0.55 20.44
N LYS A 63 -22.93 -1.56 20.30
CA LYS A 63 -21.47 -1.45 20.40
C LYS A 63 -20.74 -1.76 19.09
N ILE A 64 -21.39 -2.34 18.09
CA ILE A 64 -20.75 -2.79 16.84
C ILE A 64 -21.47 -2.18 15.65
N PHE A 65 -20.78 -1.32 14.91
CA PHE A 65 -21.30 -0.58 13.78
C PHE A 65 -20.55 -0.94 12.48
N VAL A 66 -21.27 -1.41 11.46
CA VAL A 66 -20.69 -1.83 10.17
C VAL A 66 -21.09 -0.84 9.08
N HIS A 67 -20.18 0.06 8.74
CA HIS A 67 -20.44 1.20 7.86
C HIS A 67 -20.33 0.87 6.37
N GLY A 68 -19.77 -0.30 6.03
CA GLY A 68 -19.41 -0.60 4.65
C GLY A 68 -18.30 0.32 4.12
N GLN A 69 -18.29 0.59 2.82
CA GLN A 69 -17.33 1.52 2.22
C GLN A 69 -17.83 2.96 2.32
N VAL A 70 -17.02 3.84 2.90
CA VAL A 70 -17.28 5.28 3.02
C VAL A 70 -16.20 6.09 2.30
N ASP A 71 -16.46 7.38 2.09
CA ASP A 71 -15.47 8.31 1.56
C ASP A 71 -14.38 8.66 2.60
N SER A 72 -13.24 9.16 2.13
CA SER A 72 -12.08 9.49 2.99
C SER A 72 -12.38 10.57 4.02
N LYS A 73 -13.25 11.55 3.70
CA LYS A 73 -13.59 12.64 4.63
C LYS A 73 -14.39 12.09 5.81
N THR A 74 -15.38 11.24 5.54
CA THR A 74 -16.14 10.53 6.57
C THR A 74 -15.22 9.63 7.39
N LEU A 75 -14.34 8.86 6.76
CA LEU A 75 -13.43 7.98 7.48
C LEU A 75 -12.47 8.75 8.42
N ASN A 76 -12.01 9.93 7.99
CA ASN A 76 -11.15 10.81 8.77
C ASN A 76 -11.82 11.30 10.07
N THR A 77 -13.14 11.54 10.07
CA THR A 77 -13.83 11.94 11.32
C THR A 77 -13.81 10.81 12.36
N PHE A 78 -13.95 9.56 11.92
CA PHE A 78 -13.83 8.39 12.79
C PHE A 78 -12.40 8.17 13.27
N PHE A 79 -11.39 8.35 12.42
CA PHE A 79 -9.99 8.30 12.88
C PHE A 79 -9.76 9.31 14.00
N LYS A 80 -10.20 10.57 13.85
CA LYS A 80 -10.03 11.61 14.88
C LYS A 80 -10.72 11.29 16.20
N SER A 81 -11.87 10.63 16.19
CA SER A 81 -12.61 10.27 17.41
C SER A 81 -12.17 8.95 18.05
N ALA A 82 -11.46 8.10 17.30
CA ALA A 82 -11.05 6.79 17.77
C ALA A 82 -9.83 6.81 18.69
N ASP A 83 -9.79 5.79 19.54
CA ASP A 83 -8.70 5.51 20.47
C ASP A 83 -7.67 4.53 19.91
N LEU A 84 -8.10 3.64 19.01
CA LEU A 84 -7.24 2.61 18.44
C LEU A 84 -7.75 2.18 17.07
N THR A 85 -6.85 2.03 16.10
CA THR A 85 -7.14 1.33 14.85
C THR A 85 -6.57 -0.08 14.92
N PHE A 86 -7.45 -1.07 14.83
CA PHE A 86 -7.09 -2.48 14.79
C PHE A 86 -6.84 -2.93 13.34
N MET A 87 -5.59 -3.22 13.03
CA MET A 87 -5.11 -3.61 11.71
C MET A 87 -4.33 -4.94 11.75
N PRO A 88 -4.99 -6.08 12.02
CA PRO A 88 -4.38 -7.40 12.07
C PRO A 88 -4.06 -7.98 10.68
N SER A 89 -3.53 -7.15 9.76
CA SER A 89 -3.26 -7.56 8.37
C SER A 89 -2.19 -8.63 8.33
N ARG A 90 -2.52 -9.79 7.73
CA ARG A 90 -1.56 -10.88 7.56
C ARG A 90 -0.64 -10.64 6.38
N PHE A 91 -1.05 -9.82 5.42
CA PHE A 91 -0.20 -9.46 4.29
C PHE A 91 0.97 -8.59 4.73
N LEU A 92 2.07 -8.70 3.98
CA LEU A 92 3.09 -7.66 4.00
C LEU A 92 2.54 -6.41 3.31
N GLU A 93 1.99 -5.49 4.11
CA GLU A 93 1.60 -4.17 3.62
C GLU A 93 2.82 -3.47 3.00
N THR A 94 2.63 -2.75 1.90
CA THR A 94 3.73 -2.01 1.27
C THR A 94 3.81 -0.60 1.82
N PHE A 95 2.71 0.14 1.71
CA PHE A 95 2.59 1.49 2.27
C PHE A 95 1.88 1.54 3.62
N GLY A 96 0.97 0.59 3.91
CA GLY A 96 0.14 0.66 5.11
C GLY A 96 -0.75 1.91 5.14
N LEU A 97 -1.42 2.26 4.02
CA LEU A 97 -2.17 3.53 3.91
C LEU A 97 -3.15 3.77 5.06
N VAL A 98 -3.94 2.76 5.44
CA VAL A 98 -4.87 2.87 6.58
C VAL A 98 -4.14 3.24 7.88
N ALA A 99 -2.96 2.66 8.12
CA ALA A 99 -2.16 2.99 9.29
C ALA A 99 -1.63 4.44 9.20
N LEU A 100 -1.23 4.91 8.01
CA LEU A 100 -0.89 6.31 7.79
C LEU A 100 -2.08 7.26 8.04
N GLU A 101 -3.30 6.91 7.61
CA GLU A 101 -4.52 7.71 7.85
C GLU A 101 -4.78 7.82 9.35
N SER A 102 -4.71 6.68 10.04
CA SER A 102 -4.90 6.59 11.48
C SER A 102 -3.87 7.43 12.25
N LEU A 103 -2.58 7.23 11.97
CA LEU A 103 -1.49 7.96 12.63
C LEU A 103 -1.54 9.47 12.33
N SER A 104 -1.98 9.88 11.14
CA SER A 104 -2.16 11.30 10.80
C SER A 104 -3.27 11.99 11.61
N SER A 105 -4.15 11.21 12.23
CA SER A 105 -5.21 11.66 13.13
C SER A 105 -4.88 11.46 14.61
N ASP A 106 -3.60 11.24 14.92
CA ASP A 106 -3.11 10.87 16.26
C ASP A 106 -3.86 9.67 16.85
N THR A 107 -4.18 8.69 15.99
CA THR A 107 -4.82 7.43 16.37
C THR A 107 -3.81 6.31 16.22
N PRO A 108 -3.47 5.62 17.32
CA PRO A 108 -2.48 4.56 17.27
C PRO A 108 -3.02 3.31 16.59
N VAL A 109 -2.12 2.52 16.05
CA VAL A 109 -2.43 1.31 15.29
C VAL A 109 -1.96 0.09 16.08
N CYS A 110 -2.88 -0.84 16.32
CA CYS A 110 -2.61 -2.15 16.91
C CYS A 110 -2.73 -3.23 15.84
N GLY A 111 -1.75 -4.13 15.73
CA GLY A 111 -1.72 -5.10 14.65
C GLY A 111 -0.44 -5.91 14.59
N PHE A 112 -0.24 -6.64 13.49
CA PHE A 112 1.01 -7.37 13.27
C PHE A 112 2.11 -6.41 12.80
N LYS A 113 3.19 -6.32 13.58
CA LYS A 113 4.35 -5.46 13.31
C LYS A 113 5.25 -6.06 12.21
N LYS A 114 4.79 -5.99 10.96
CA LYS A 114 5.52 -6.54 9.80
C LYS A 114 5.30 -5.74 8.52
N GLY A 115 6.23 -5.90 7.57
CA GLY A 115 6.18 -5.19 6.29
C GLY A 115 6.12 -3.67 6.51
N GLY A 116 5.22 -2.99 5.80
CA GLY A 116 5.05 -1.55 5.89
C GLY A 116 4.53 -1.06 7.25
N LEU A 117 4.02 -1.95 8.10
CA LEU A 117 3.53 -1.62 9.45
C LEU A 117 4.63 -1.69 10.52
N GLU A 118 5.81 -2.22 10.18
CA GLU A 118 6.90 -2.44 11.14
C GLU A 118 7.34 -1.15 11.83
N ASP A 119 7.40 -0.04 11.09
CA ASP A 119 7.77 1.27 11.63
C ASP A 119 6.58 2.08 12.19
N MET A 120 5.35 1.56 12.04
CA MET A 120 4.09 2.26 12.38
C MET A 120 3.44 1.75 13.66
N ILE A 121 3.77 0.53 14.09
CA ILE A 121 3.19 -0.12 15.27
C ILE A 121 4.26 -0.23 16.36
N PRO A 122 4.10 0.45 17.51
CA PRO A 122 5.02 0.30 18.63
C PRO A 122 4.97 -1.12 19.20
N PRO A 123 6.05 -1.62 19.84
CA PRO A 123 6.06 -2.96 20.44
C PRO A 123 4.92 -3.22 21.43
N SER A 124 4.49 -2.19 22.17
CA SER A 124 3.37 -2.23 23.13
C SER A 124 2.02 -2.51 22.47
N LEU A 125 1.86 -2.23 21.17
CA LEU A 125 0.63 -2.44 20.39
C LEU A 125 0.77 -3.56 19.34
N ALA A 126 1.85 -4.32 19.38
CA ALA A 126 2.08 -5.44 18.46
C ALA A 126 1.33 -6.70 18.92
N LEU A 127 0.55 -7.30 18.02
CA LEU A 127 -0.15 -8.56 18.26
C LEU A 127 0.81 -9.76 18.18
N ASP A 128 0.57 -10.76 19.03
CA ASP A 128 1.19 -12.08 18.90
C ASP A 128 0.51 -12.84 17.76
N GLU A 129 1.27 -13.24 16.73
CA GLU A 129 0.74 -14.01 15.59
C GLU A 129 0.15 -15.36 16.01
N LYS A 130 0.64 -15.98 17.10
CA LYS A 130 0.14 -17.27 17.59
C LYS A 130 -1.17 -17.11 18.34
N ASN A 131 -1.29 -16.06 19.14
CA ASN A 131 -2.46 -15.78 19.99
C ASN A 131 -2.96 -14.34 19.81
N PRO A 132 -3.46 -13.98 18.61
CA PRO A 132 -3.78 -12.59 18.29
C PRO A 132 -4.97 -12.04 19.07
N VAL A 133 -5.94 -12.89 19.40
CA VAL A 133 -7.10 -12.51 20.22
C VAL A 133 -6.65 -12.19 21.65
N GLU A 134 -5.90 -13.10 22.27
CA GLU A 134 -5.42 -12.91 23.65
C GLU A 134 -4.51 -11.69 23.78
N SER A 135 -3.56 -11.52 22.85
CA SER A 135 -2.69 -10.35 22.84
C SER A 135 -3.46 -9.05 22.66
N PHE A 136 -4.49 -9.01 21.80
CA PHE A 136 -5.36 -7.84 21.68
C PHE A 136 -6.02 -7.46 23.02
N PHE A 137 -6.63 -8.42 23.72
CA PHE A 137 -7.29 -8.16 25.00
C PHE A 137 -6.32 -7.68 26.08
N LYS A 138 -5.09 -8.21 26.09
CA LYS A 138 -4.02 -7.73 26.98
C LYS A 138 -3.65 -6.28 26.67
N ILE A 139 -3.51 -5.93 25.39
CA ILE A 139 -3.16 -4.57 24.94
C ILE A 139 -4.25 -3.57 25.36
N VAL A 140 -5.52 -3.83 25.03
CA VAL A 140 -6.60 -2.87 25.33
C VAL A 140 -6.89 -2.75 26.83
N LYS A 141 -6.62 -3.78 27.62
CA LYS A 141 -6.73 -3.72 29.09
C LYS A 141 -5.69 -2.80 29.71
N ASN A 142 -4.47 -2.77 29.16
CA ASN A 142 -3.42 -1.87 29.65
C ASN A 142 -3.74 -0.40 29.39
N LYS A 143 -4.62 -0.11 28.41
CA LYS A 143 -4.98 1.26 27.98
C LYS A 143 -3.74 2.13 27.76
N ASP A 144 -2.68 1.55 27.22
CA ASP A 144 -1.47 2.30 26.87
C ASP A 144 -1.34 2.34 25.35
N PHE A 145 -1.98 3.36 24.78
CA PHE A 145 -2.09 3.55 23.34
C PHE A 145 -1.01 4.54 22.87
N GLU A 146 0.24 4.09 22.96
CA GLU A 146 1.40 4.86 22.56
C GLU A 146 1.42 5.12 21.04
N LEU A 147 2.00 6.26 20.67
CA LEU A 147 2.29 6.59 19.29
C LEU A 147 3.81 6.67 19.11
N GLU A 148 4.32 6.05 18.05
CA GLU A 148 5.76 6.02 17.74
C GLU A 148 5.97 6.51 16.29
N ASN A 149 7.08 7.22 16.06
CA ASN A 149 7.52 7.63 14.71
C ASN A 149 6.52 8.49 13.92
N ILE A 150 5.57 9.18 14.56
CA ILE A 150 4.57 10.01 13.84
C ILE A 150 5.24 11.08 12.98
N GLU A 151 6.26 11.77 13.50
CA GLU A 151 6.97 12.84 12.78
C GLU A 151 7.55 12.36 11.44
N LYS A 152 8.04 11.12 11.38
CA LYS A 152 8.56 10.49 10.16
C LYS A 152 7.50 10.44 9.06
N PHE A 153 6.25 10.19 9.46
CA PHE A 153 5.09 10.11 8.59
C PHE A 153 4.29 11.41 8.55
N SER A 154 4.81 12.53 9.04
CA SER A 154 4.11 13.82 8.94
C SER A 154 4.03 14.31 7.49
N TYR A 155 2.97 15.07 7.18
CA TYR A 155 2.80 15.69 5.87
C TYR A 155 3.92 16.68 5.56
N GLU A 156 4.39 17.40 6.57
CA GLU A 156 5.48 18.37 6.48
C GLU A 156 6.80 17.67 6.12
N ASN A 157 7.13 16.56 6.79
CA ASN A 157 8.33 15.79 6.47
C ASN A 157 8.27 15.17 5.06
N TRP A 158 7.10 14.67 4.66
CA TRP A 158 6.88 14.19 3.29
C TRP A 158 7.10 15.27 2.25
N LEU A 159 6.49 16.46 2.41
CA LEU A 159 6.66 17.56 1.47
C LEU A 159 8.12 18.00 1.38
N LYS A 160 8.82 18.14 2.52
CA LYS A 160 10.24 18.48 2.55
C LYS A 160 11.09 17.45 1.81
N ASN A 161 10.86 16.16 2.04
CA ASN A 161 11.60 15.08 1.38
C ASN A 161 11.29 15.02 -0.12
N LEU A 162 10.02 15.22 -0.49
CA LEU A 162 9.58 15.26 -1.86
C LEU A 162 10.18 16.46 -2.61
N GLU A 163 10.14 17.65 -2.03
CA GLU A 163 10.73 18.87 -2.58
C GLU A 163 12.21 18.67 -2.87
N ASN A 164 12.96 18.12 -1.91
CA ASN A 164 14.38 17.81 -2.10
C ASN A 164 14.60 16.82 -3.24
N LEU A 165 13.76 15.78 -3.35
CA LEU A 165 13.86 14.76 -4.38
C LEU A 165 13.55 15.32 -5.79
N VAL A 166 12.59 16.25 -5.91
CA VAL A 166 12.15 16.81 -7.20
C VAL A 166 12.58 18.26 -7.42
N LYS A 167 13.57 18.76 -6.68
CA LYS A 167 13.99 20.18 -6.71
C LYS A 167 14.31 20.68 -8.13
N ASN A 168 14.95 19.84 -8.94
CA ASN A 168 15.40 20.16 -10.30
C ASN A 168 14.36 19.80 -11.39
N HIS A 169 13.19 19.34 -10.98
CA HIS A 169 12.14 18.87 -11.87
C HIS A 169 10.95 19.82 -11.82
N LYS A 170 10.39 20.20 -12.98
CA LYS A 170 9.25 21.13 -13.10
C LYS A 170 8.05 20.43 -13.74
N LYS A 171 8.27 19.62 -14.77
CA LYS A 171 7.24 18.86 -15.49
C LYS A 171 7.40 17.37 -15.26
N ILE A 172 6.48 16.80 -14.48
CA ILE A 172 6.55 15.42 -14.02
C ILE A 172 5.41 14.59 -14.63
N LEU A 173 5.77 13.52 -15.33
CA LEU A 173 4.82 12.55 -15.85
C LEU A 173 4.76 11.34 -14.91
N LEU A 174 3.64 11.19 -14.22
CA LEU A 174 3.35 10.00 -13.41
C LEU A 174 2.81 8.88 -14.31
N VAL A 175 3.39 7.69 -14.20
CA VAL A 175 2.91 6.49 -14.92
C VAL A 175 2.30 5.53 -13.91
N SER A 176 1.03 5.17 -14.12
CA SER A 176 0.32 4.15 -13.37
C SER A 176 -0.51 3.30 -14.34
N ASP A 177 -0.64 2.01 -14.10
CA ASP A 177 -1.45 1.11 -14.91
C ASP A 177 -2.91 1.59 -15.00
N TYR A 178 -3.43 2.24 -13.94
CA TYR A 178 -4.78 2.80 -13.86
C TYR A 178 -4.76 4.23 -13.35
N LYS A 179 -5.67 5.08 -13.86
CA LYS A 179 -5.87 6.45 -13.35
C LYS A 179 -6.90 6.55 -12.23
N THR A 180 -7.85 5.63 -12.17
CA THR A 180 -8.93 5.64 -11.19
C THR A 180 -8.47 5.06 -9.85
N HIS A 181 -9.12 5.44 -8.75
CA HIS A 181 -8.83 4.93 -7.40
C HIS A 181 -9.24 3.46 -7.28
N VAL A 182 -8.32 2.58 -7.64
CA VAL A 182 -8.54 1.13 -7.69
C VAL A 182 -7.95 0.42 -6.48
N GLY A 183 -6.90 0.96 -5.88
CA GLY A 183 -6.21 0.38 -4.74
C GLY A 183 -5.12 1.31 -4.20
N GLY A 184 -4.32 0.80 -3.26
CA GLY A 184 -3.33 1.63 -2.56
C GLY A 184 -2.23 2.20 -3.47
N ALA A 185 -1.89 1.53 -4.56
CA ALA A 185 -0.93 2.00 -5.55
C ALA A 185 -1.44 3.24 -6.31
N GLU A 186 -2.70 3.21 -6.72
CA GLU A 186 -3.36 4.32 -7.40
C GLU A 186 -3.63 5.47 -6.43
N THR A 187 -4.06 5.18 -5.19
CA THR A 187 -4.19 6.19 -4.13
C THR A 187 -2.86 6.88 -3.85
N TYR A 188 -1.76 6.12 -3.72
CA TYR A 188 -0.41 6.70 -3.63
C TYR A 188 -0.09 7.61 -4.82
N THR A 189 -0.40 7.18 -6.05
CA THR A 189 -0.09 7.96 -7.26
C THR A 189 -0.89 9.26 -7.32
N THR A 190 -2.19 9.22 -7.01
CA THR A 190 -3.02 10.44 -6.89
C THR A 190 -2.49 11.34 -5.79
N ASN A 191 -2.06 10.75 -4.67
CA ASN A 191 -1.52 11.52 -3.56
C ASN A 191 -0.17 12.16 -3.91
N LEU A 192 0.69 11.44 -4.61
CA LEU A 192 1.93 11.99 -5.12
C LEU A 192 1.66 13.16 -6.08
N LYS A 193 0.68 13.03 -6.99
CA LYS A 193 0.28 14.12 -7.90
C LYS A 193 -0.06 15.39 -7.13
N LYS A 194 -1.00 15.30 -6.19
CA LYS A 194 -1.44 16.44 -5.37
C LYS A 194 -0.25 17.09 -4.62
N SER A 195 0.66 16.28 -4.07
CA SER A 195 1.82 16.78 -3.31
C SER A 195 2.80 17.53 -4.23
N LEU A 196 3.02 17.01 -5.42
CA LEU A 196 3.86 17.65 -6.43
C LEU A 196 3.21 18.95 -6.96
N GLU A 197 1.90 18.97 -7.15
CA GLU A 197 1.17 20.19 -7.55
C GLU A 197 1.24 21.26 -6.45
N ASN A 198 1.15 20.88 -5.17
CA ASN A 198 1.34 21.79 -4.04
C ASN A 198 2.76 22.39 -3.99
N LEU A 199 3.77 21.66 -4.49
CA LEU A 199 5.13 22.15 -4.68
C LEU A 199 5.32 22.97 -5.98
N GLY A 200 4.23 23.39 -6.62
CA GLY A 200 4.24 24.19 -7.85
C GLY A 200 4.69 23.42 -9.10
N LYS A 201 4.69 22.08 -9.07
CA LYS A 201 5.08 21.26 -10.22
C LYS A 201 3.91 21.09 -11.19
N THR A 202 4.20 21.04 -12.49
CA THR A 202 3.21 20.64 -13.50
C THR A 202 3.21 19.12 -13.61
N VAL A 203 2.10 18.48 -13.26
CA VAL A 203 2.02 17.02 -13.14
C VAL A 203 0.93 16.44 -14.02
N LYS A 204 1.21 15.31 -14.67
CA LYS A 204 0.20 14.56 -15.43
C LYS A 204 0.29 13.07 -15.11
N ILE A 205 -0.86 12.43 -14.84
CA ILE A 205 -0.95 10.97 -14.74
C ILE A 205 -1.32 10.38 -16.11
N VAL A 206 -0.57 9.36 -16.52
CA VAL A 206 -0.86 8.52 -17.69
C VAL A 206 -1.10 7.09 -17.22
N GLY A 207 -2.22 6.53 -17.67
CA GLY A 207 -2.72 5.22 -17.25
C GLY A 207 -4.03 4.89 -17.95
N TYR A 208 -4.56 3.70 -17.70
CA TYR A 208 -5.87 3.33 -18.21
C TYR A 208 -6.98 4.06 -17.44
N GLU A 209 -7.91 4.69 -18.17
CA GLU A 209 -8.97 5.53 -17.59
C GLU A 209 -10.24 4.76 -17.23
N LYS A 210 -10.62 3.74 -18.02
CA LYS A 210 -11.91 3.08 -17.82
C LYS A 210 -11.88 2.13 -16.61
N GLU A 211 -13.03 1.94 -15.99
CA GLU A 211 -13.17 0.86 -15.02
C GLU A 211 -12.97 -0.49 -15.72
N ILE A 212 -12.18 -1.34 -15.07
CA ILE A 212 -11.93 -2.71 -15.51
C ILE A 212 -12.42 -3.63 -14.41
N SER A 213 -13.18 -4.66 -14.78
CA SER A 213 -13.61 -5.68 -13.82
C SER A 213 -12.42 -6.32 -13.10
N PRO A 214 -12.56 -6.70 -11.82
CA PRO A 214 -11.49 -7.34 -11.06
C PRO A 214 -10.89 -8.57 -11.76
N LEU A 215 -11.73 -9.34 -12.47
CA LEU A 215 -11.30 -10.49 -13.26
C LEU A 215 -10.38 -10.06 -14.40
N MET A 216 -10.80 -9.10 -15.23
CA MET A 216 -10.01 -8.63 -16.37
C MET A 216 -8.69 -8.00 -15.93
N ARG A 217 -8.64 -7.32 -14.77
CA ARG A 217 -7.39 -6.82 -14.18
C ARG A 217 -6.36 -7.92 -13.92
N LYS A 218 -6.80 -9.12 -13.54
CA LYS A 218 -5.92 -10.29 -13.32
C LYS A 218 -5.37 -10.84 -14.64
N PHE A 219 -6.07 -10.68 -15.77
CA PHE A 219 -5.63 -11.19 -17.07
C PHE A 219 -4.84 -10.17 -17.90
N LEU A 220 -4.91 -8.87 -17.57
CA LEU A 220 -4.23 -7.83 -18.36
C LEU A 220 -2.73 -8.06 -18.54
N PHE A 221 -2.04 -8.59 -17.53
CA PHE A 221 -0.61 -8.88 -17.63
C PHE A 221 -0.32 -9.94 -18.71
N ILE A 222 -1.23 -10.91 -18.92
CA ILE A 222 -1.09 -11.97 -19.94
C ILE A 222 -1.27 -11.38 -21.34
N LEU A 223 -2.13 -10.37 -21.49
CA LEU A 223 -2.37 -9.69 -22.76
C LEU A 223 -1.29 -8.66 -23.10
N SER A 224 -0.62 -8.11 -22.08
CA SER A 224 0.34 -7.03 -22.24
C SER A 224 1.57 -7.32 -23.15
N PRO A 225 2.10 -8.56 -23.27
CA PRO A 225 3.17 -8.89 -24.22
C PRO A 225 2.78 -8.62 -25.67
N PHE A 226 1.49 -8.72 -25.99
CA PHE A 226 0.96 -8.48 -27.33
C PHE A 226 0.52 -7.03 -27.52
N ALA A 227 0.43 -6.25 -26.44
CA ALA A 227 -0.12 -4.89 -26.43
C ALA A 227 0.91 -3.79 -26.70
N PHE A 228 1.77 -3.96 -27.72
CA PHE A 228 2.83 -2.98 -28.03
C PHE A 228 2.28 -1.57 -28.32
N TRP A 229 1.04 -1.46 -28.81
CA TRP A 229 0.37 -0.20 -29.07
C TRP A 229 0.17 0.64 -27.79
N ARG A 230 0.02 0.01 -26.62
CA ARG A 230 -0.06 0.71 -25.32
C ARG A 230 1.25 1.40 -24.99
N GLY A 231 2.38 0.74 -25.26
CA GLY A 231 3.70 1.35 -25.16
C GLY A 231 3.89 2.51 -26.14
N ARG A 232 3.40 2.38 -27.38
CA ARG A 232 3.41 3.49 -28.35
C ARG A 232 2.53 4.66 -27.92
N ALA A 233 1.36 4.39 -27.36
CA ALA A 233 0.47 5.42 -26.80
C ALA A 233 1.16 6.17 -25.64
N LEU A 234 1.81 5.45 -24.72
CA LEU A 234 2.62 6.06 -23.67
C LEU A 234 3.74 6.95 -24.24
N GLN A 235 4.44 6.49 -25.27
CA GLN A 235 5.48 7.30 -25.92
C GLN A 235 4.91 8.58 -26.57
N LYS A 236 3.71 8.54 -27.15
CA LYS A 236 3.03 9.74 -27.66
C LYS A 236 2.71 10.72 -26.54
N GLU A 237 2.22 10.22 -25.40
CA GLU A 237 1.96 11.05 -24.22
C GLU A 237 3.23 11.68 -23.65
N ILE A 238 4.33 10.92 -23.56
CA ILE A 238 5.64 11.45 -23.14
C ILE A 238 6.08 12.59 -24.07
N LYS A 239 6.00 12.39 -25.38
CA LYS A 239 6.38 13.44 -26.37
C LYS A 239 5.47 14.67 -26.26
N LYS A 240 4.16 14.47 -26.14
CA LYS A 240 3.18 15.56 -26.05
C LYS A 240 3.35 16.39 -24.78
N PHE A 241 3.56 15.73 -23.65
CA PHE A 241 3.71 16.41 -22.36
C PHE A 241 5.10 17.04 -22.17
N ASN A 242 6.12 16.45 -22.80
CA ASN A 242 7.52 16.84 -22.71
C ASN A 242 8.02 17.00 -21.25
N PRO A 243 8.00 15.91 -20.45
CA PRO A 243 8.43 15.95 -19.06
C PRO A 243 9.96 16.02 -18.93
N ASP A 244 10.43 16.58 -17.81
CA ASP A 244 11.82 16.45 -17.35
C ASP A 244 12.02 15.25 -16.41
N LEU A 245 10.93 14.72 -15.84
CA LEU A 245 10.89 13.52 -15.02
C LEU A 245 9.71 12.61 -15.40
N ILE A 246 9.99 11.33 -15.60
CA ILE A 246 8.97 10.27 -15.63
C ILE A 246 9.06 9.50 -14.33
N TRP A 247 7.98 9.47 -13.55
CA TRP A 247 7.93 8.72 -12.29
C TRP A 247 6.89 7.60 -12.40
N CYS A 248 7.38 6.37 -12.40
CA CYS A 248 6.57 5.17 -12.50
C CYS A 248 6.12 4.68 -11.12
N GLY A 249 4.80 4.63 -10.90
CA GLY A 249 4.19 3.98 -9.75
C GLY A 249 3.92 2.50 -10.03
N THR A 250 3.12 2.22 -11.06
CA THR A 250 2.82 0.86 -11.51
C THR A 250 3.00 0.73 -13.02
N ILE A 251 3.40 -0.47 -13.46
CA ILE A 251 3.66 -0.75 -14.89
C ILE A 251 3.41 -2.21 -15.27
N MET A 252 3.17 -3.09 -14.30
CA MET A 252 3.20 -4.53 -14.54
C MET A 252 1.97 -5.02 -15.31
N ARG A 253 0.83 -4.33 -15.26
CA ARG A 253 -0.46 -4.87 -15.74
C ARG A 253 -0.87 -4.33 -17.10
N TYR A 254 -1.03 -3.00 -17.21
CA TYR A 254 -1.57 -2.35 -18.40
C TYR A 254 -0.47 -2.07 -19.41
N PHE A 255 0.62 -1.43 -18.98
CA PHE A 255 1.71 -1.00 -19.84
C PHE A 255 2.73 -2.10 -20.13
N GLY A 256 3.04 -2.92 -19.13
CA GLY A 256 3.92 -4.06 -19.20
C GLY A 256 5.33 -3.76 -19.74
N PRO A 257 6.00 -4.76 -20.34
CA PRO A 257 7.34 -4.63 -20.89
C PRO A 257 7.45 -3.56 -21.97
N TRP A 258 6.39 -3.35 -22.75
CA TRP A 258 6.37 -2.33 -23.79
C TRP A 258 6.37 -0.92 -23.23
N GLY A 259 5.62 -0.66 -22.15
CA GLY A 259 5.71 0.61 -21.45
C GLY A 259 7.10 0.84 -20.86
N ALA A 260 7.64 -0.17 -20.16
CA ALA A 260 8.97 -0.10 -19.57
C ALA A 260 10.05 0.20 -20.63
N LYS A 261 9.98 -0.49 -21.78
CA LYS A 261 10.85 -0.24 -22.94
C LYS A 261 10.73 1.19 -23.48
N ASN A 262 9.52 1.70 -23.65
CA ASN A 262 9.32 3.04 -24.20
C ASN A 262 9.79 4.12 -23.23
N ILE A 263 9.52 3.99 -21.93
CA ILE A 263 10.07 4.90 -20.91
C ILE A 263 11.61 4.91 -20.98
N ALA A 264 12.24 3.73 -20.95
CA ALA A 264 13.70 3.59 -20.95
C ALA A 264 14.39 4.20 -22.21
N LYS A 265 13.69 4.28 -23.35
CA LYS A 265 14.24 4.88 -24.58
C LYS A 265 14.47 6.40 -24.49
N ASN A 266 13.81 7.09 -23.57
CA ASN A 266 13.89 8.54 -23.46
C ASN A 266 15.15 8.97 -22.70
N ARG A 267 16.33 8.89 -23.33
CA ARG A 267 17.64 9.07 -22.67
C ARG A 267 17.79 10.39 -21.90
N ASN A 268 17.20 11.48 -22.40
CA ASN A 268 17.37 12.83 -21.83
C ASN A 268 16.39 13.16 -20.68
N ILE A 269 15.45 12.26 -20.36
CA ILE A 269 14.45 12.48 -19.31
C ILE A 269 14.84 11.64 -18.09
N LYS A 270 14.79 12.19 -16.87
CA LYS A 270 15.03 11.38 -15.67
C LYS A 270 13.90 10.37 -15.45
N LYS A 271 14.21 9.17 -14.96
CA LYS A 271 13.21 8.12 -14.67
C LYS A 271 13.30 7.66 -13.23
N TYR A 272 12.20 7.80 -12.50
CA TYR A 272 12.02 7.25 -11.16
C TYR A 272 11.05 6.08 -11.20
N ILE A 273 11.20 5.14 -10.26
CA ILE A 273 10.21 4.10 -10.00
C ILE A 273 10.03 3.90 -8.50
N THR A 274 8.78 3.85 -8.04
CA THR A 274 8.45 3.47 -6.66
C THR A 274 8.05 1.99 -6.63
N HIS A 275 8.83 1.16 -5.95
CA HIS A 275 8.58 -0.26 -5.78
C HIS A 275 7.53 -0.47 -4.69
N HIS A 276 6.25 -0.44 -5.06
CA HIS A 276 5.15 -0.81 -4.17
C HIS A 276 4.25 -1.91 -4.75
N ASP A 277 4.36 -2.18 -6.05
CA ASP A 277 3.83 -3.39 -6.66
C ASP A 277 4.87 -4.51 -6.51
N ILE A 278 4.79 -5.24 -5.39
CA ILE A 278 5.67 -6.40 -5.14
C ILE A 278 5.49 -7.52 -6.17
N GLY A 279 4.52 -7.41 -7.08
CA GLY A 279 4.40 -8.28 -8.24
C GLY A 279 5.62 -8.27 -9.16
N LEU A 280 6.44 -7.22 -9.12
CA LEU A 280 7.71 -7.16 -9.86
C LEU A 280 8.82 -8.03 -9.24
N ILE A 281 8.65 -8.53 -8.02
CA ILE A 281 9.64 -9.35 -7.33
C ILE A 281 9.08 -10.70 -6.84
N CYS A 282 7.77 -10.93 -6.94
CA CYS A 282 7.16 -12.20 -6.55
C CYS A 282 5.99 -12.64 -7.46
N LYS A 283 5.69 -13.95 -7.42
CA LYS A 283 4.62 -14.56 -8.23
C LYS A 283 3.22 -14.17 -7.76
N SER A 284 2.98 -14.11 -6.46
CA SER A 284 1.64 -13.90 -5.91
C SER A 284 1.67 -12.91 -4.75
N PRO A 285 1.70 -11.60 -5.05
CA PRO A 285 1.69 -10.53 -4.05
C PRO A 285 0.64 -10.72 -2.96
N SER A 286 -0.57 -11.08 -3.36
CA SER A 286 -1.71 -11.34 -2.47
C SER A 286 -1.64 -12.70 -1.77
N LYS A 287 -0.45 -13.31 -1.64
CA LYS A 287 -0.21 -14.53 -0.86
C LYS A 287 1.12 -14.46 -0.10
N ILE A 288 1.68 -13.26 0.04
CA ILE A 288 2.91 -13.01 0.80
C ILE A 288 2.53 -12.50 2.19
N TYR A 289 2.71 -13.37 3.18
CA TYR A 289 2.45 -13.13 4.60
C TYR A 289 3.75 -12.99 5.42
N ASP A 290 4.86 -13.50 4.87
CA ASP A 290 6.21 -13.44 5.43
C ASP A 290 7.23 -13.18 4.31
N GLU A 291 8.29 -12.44 4.64
CA GLU A 291 9.36 -12.07 3.70
C GLU A 291 10.08 -13.28 3.09
N ASN A 292 10.14 -14.41 3.80
CA ASN A 292 10.75 -15.64 3.34
C ASN A 292 10.04 -16.22 2.09
N GLN A 293 8.78 -15.84 1.85
CA GLN A 293 7.99 -16.26 0.69
C GLN A 293 8.39 -15.49 -0.58
N ILE A 294 9.11 -14.37 -0.43
CA ILE A 294 9.65 -13.61 -1.54
C ILE A 294 10.91 -14.32 -2.08
N PRO A 295 11.05 -14.49 -3.40
CA PRO A 295 12.28 -15.00 -3.99
C PRO A 295 13.49 -14.15 -3.58
N LYS A 296 14.56 -14.81 -3.09
CA LYS A 296 15.80 -14.14 -2.64
C LYS A 296 16.49 -13.33 -3.76
N SER A 297 16.23 -13.69 -5.00
CA SER A 297 16.71 -12.98 -6.16
C SER A 297 15.76 -13.18 -7.34
N LEU A 298 16.03 -12.46 -8.43
CA LEU A 298 15.32 -12.65 -9.68
C LEU A 298 15.86 -13.84 -10.52
N LYS A 299 16.63 -14.78 -9.93
CA LYS A 299 17.01 -16.04 -10.59
C LYS A 299 15.80 -16.98 -10.67
N LEU A 300 15.66 -17.71 -11.78
CA LEU A 300 14.53 -18.64 -11.96
C LEU A 300 14.48 -19.71 -10.84
N SER A 301 15.63 -20.20 -10.41
CA SER A 301 15.75 -21.19 -9.33
C SER A 301 15.08 -20.73 -8.03
N ASP A 302 15.21 -19.45 -7.67
CA ASP A 302 14.59 -18.90 -6.45
C ASP A 302 13.06 -18.78 -6.59
N TRP A 303 12.57 -18.54 -7.80
CA TRP A 303 11.14 -18.40 -8.10
C TRP A 303 10.41 -19.74 -8.07
N ILE A 304 11.03 -20.80 -8.61
CA ILE A 304 10.42 -22.14 -8.67
C ILE A 304 10.72 -23.00 -7.43
N ARG A 305 11.56 -22.52 -6.50
CA ARG A 305 12.03 -23.26 -5.30
C ARG A 305 10.92 -23.92 -4.48
N ARG A 306 9.74 -23.29 -4.40
CA ARG A 306 8.60 -23.76 -3.60
C ARG A 306 7.55 -24.51 -4.43
N GLU A 307 7.78 -24.66 -5.73
CA GLU A 307 6.83 -25.28 -6.66
C GLU A 307 7.07 -26.78 -6.72
N ARG A 308 6.01 -27.57 -6.49
CA ARG A 308 6.09 -29.04 -6.42
C ARG A 308 5.55 -29.77 -7.66
N ASN A 309 4.76 -29.09 -8.48
CA ASN A 309 4.11 -29.67 -9.65
C ASN A 309 4.54 -28.93 -10.93
N ILE A 310 4.77 -29.67 -12.01
CA ILE A 310 5.16 -29.17 -13.33
C ILE A 310 4.28 -28.03 -13.86
N PHE A 311 2.95 -28.09 -13.68
CA PHE A 311 2.06 -27.02 -14.11
C PHE A 311 2.34 -25.70 -13.38
N SER A 312 2.60 -25.77 -12.07
CA SER A 312 2.92 -24.58 -11.29
C SER A 312 4.29 -24.02 -11.67
N ILE A 313 5.27 -24.90 -11.92
CA ILE A 313 6.60 -24.52 -12.42
C ILE A 313 6.48 -23.77 -13.76
N LEU A 314 5.67 -24.28 -14.70
CA LEU A 314 5.43 -23.64 -16.00
C LEU A 314 4.80 -22.24 -15.84
N ILE A 315 3.75 -22.11 -15.03
CA ILE A 315 3.09 -20.82 -14.75
C ILE A 315 4.07 -19.83 -14.10
N THR A 316 4.83 -20.29 -13.11
CA THR A 316 5.86 -19.48 -12.43
C THR A 316 6.93 -19.02 -13.40
N THR A 317 7.41 -19.91 -14.26
CA THR A 317 8.44 -19.62 -15.26
C THR A 317 7.96 -18.59 -16.27
N GLY A 318 6.71 -18.71 -16.77
CA GLY A 318 6.11 -17.72 -17.64
C GLY A 318 6.00 -16.33 -16.99
N LYS A 319 5.52 -16.26 -15.75
CA LYS A 319 5.47 -15.00 -14.99
C LYS A 319 6.88 -14.44 -14.72
N TRP A 320 7.84 -15.30 -14.41
CA TRP A 320 9.23 -14.91 -14.22
C TRP A 320 9.84 -14.31 -15.50
N LEU A 321 9.65 -14.94 -16.66
CA LEU A 321 10.09 -14.40 -17.95
C LEU A 321 9.50 -13.02 -18.25
N TYR A 322 8.19 -12.87 -17.99
CA TYR A 322 7.50 -11.60 -18.14
C TYR A 322 8.12 -10.49 -17.26
N ILE A 323 8.35 -10.79 -15.99
CA ILE A 323 8.97 -9.87 -15.03
C ILE A 323 10.42 -9.56 -15.40
N ARG A 324 11.19 -10.56 -15.84
CA ARG A 324 12.56 -10.37 -16.33
C ARG A 324 12.60 -9.41 -17.51
N TRP A 325 11.62 -9.48 -18.41
CA TRP A 325 11.52 -8.57 -19.54
C TRP A 325 11.25 -7.13 -19.09
N ILE A 326 10.41 -6.91 -18.07
CA ILE A 326 10.23 -5.58 -17.47
C ILE A 326 11.55 -5.11 -16.82
N TRP A 327 12.17 -5.96 -15.99
CA TRP A 327 13.42 -5.66 -15.29
C TRP A 327 14.57 -5.29 -16.21
N LYS A 328 14.63 -5.87 -17.42
CA LYS A 328 15.60 -5.48 -18.46
C LYS A 328 15.59 -3.97 -18.74
N TYR A 329 14.44 -3.31 -18.58
CA TYR A 329 14.32 -1.86 -18.84
C TYR A 329 14.33 -1.05 -17.56
N ILE A 330 13.57 -1.44 -16.54
CA ILE A 330 13.46 -0.64 -15.31
C ILE A 330 14.75 -0.63 -14.50
N SER A 331 15.66 -1.60 -14.65
CA SER A 331 16.96 -1.59 -13.98
C SER A 331 17.88 -0.43 -14.40
N HIS A 332 17.55 0.24 -15.49
CA HIS A 332 18.30 1.38 -16.03
C HIS A 332 17.63 2.72 -15.66
N PHE A 333 16.64 2.71 -14.78
CA PHE A 333 16.04 3.95 -14.28
C PHE A 333 17.00 4.64 -13.33
N ASP A 334 16.92 5.96 -13.25
CA ASP A 334 17.88 6.79 -12.52
C ASP A 334 17.72 6.65 -10.99
N THR A 335 16.49 6.41 -10.51
CA THR A 335 16.21 6.33 -9.08
C THR A 335 15.15 5.28 -8.78
N HIS A 336 15.43 4.43 -7.81
CA HIS A 336 14.51 3.41 -7.31
C HIS A 336 14.14 3.76 -5.88
N LEU A 337 12.84 3.89 -5.62
CA LEU A 337 12.30 4.26 -4.33
C LEU A 337 11.56 3.08 -3.72
N ALA A 338 11.79 2.79 -2.45
CA ALA A 338 11.03 1.79 -1.70
C ALA A 338 10.24 2.49 -0.58
N PRO A 339 8.94 2.19 -0.40
CA PRO A 339 8.13 2.81 0.64
C PRO A 339 8.54 2.44 2.07
N ALA A 340 9.23 1.31 2.23
CA ALA A 340 9.67 0.80 3.53
C ALA A 340 11.00 0.06 3.39
N LYS A 341 11.75 -0.01 4.49
CA LYS A 341 13.09 -0.59 4.55
C LYS A 341 13.10 -2.09 4.22
N TRP A 342 12.11 -2.84 4.70
CA TRP A 342 12.00 -4.27 4.40
C TRP A 342 12.02 -4.56 2.89
N LEU A 343 11.32 -3.75 2.10
CA LEU A 343 11.20 -3.95 0.66
C LEU A 343 12.50 -3.64 -0.09
N GLN A 344 13.32 -2.73 0.45
CA GLN A 344 14.67 -2.45 -0.06
C GLN A 344 15.52 -3.72 -0.12
N ASN A 345 15.40 -4.60 0.88
CA ASN A 345 16.20 -5.82 1.01
C ASN A 345 15.85 -6.90 -0.02
N HIS A 346 14.67 -6.82 -0.64
CA HIS A 346 14.18 -7.80 -1.63
C HIS A 346 14.32 -7.32 -3.08
N LEU A 347 14.76 -6.08 -3.28
CA LEU A 347 15.02 -5.54 -4.61
C LEU A 347 16.38 -6.02 -5.14
N PRO A 348 16.58 -6.08 -6.47
CA PRO A 348 17.85 -6.52 -7.04
C PRO A 348 19.04 -5.71 -6.55
N LYS A 349 20.13 -6.37 -6.14
CA LYS A 349 21.32 -5.72 -5.58
C LYS A 349 22.08 -4.80 -6.56
N ASN A 350 21.81 -4.93 -7.85
CA ASN A 350 22.48 -4.15 -8.90
C ASN A 350 21.85 -2.76 -9.14
N ILE A 351 20.85 -2.39 -8.34
CA ILE A 351 20.25 -1.05 -8.36
C ILE A 351 20.45 -0.38 -7.00
N SER A 352 20.68 0.93 -7.00
CA SER A 352 20.64 1.72 -5.78
C SER A 352 19.18 2.05 -5.45
N VAL A 353 18.74 1.70 -4.24
CA VAL A 353 17.37 1.92 -3.77
C VAL A 353 17.40 2.86 -2.57
N GLN A 354 16.60 3.92 -2.63
CA GLN A 354 16.38 4.84 -1.52
C GLN A 354 15.05 4.51 -0.83
N VAL A 355 15.04 4.48 0.50
CA VAL A 355 13.79 4.41 1.27
C VAL A 355 13.11 5.78 1.24
N PHE A 356 11.87 5.81 0.78
CA PHE A 356 11.07 7.03 0.61
C PHE A 356 9.65 6.75 1.14
N PRO A 357 9.43 6.91 2.46
CA PRO A 357 8.17 6.58 3.10
C PRO A 357 7.07 7.53 2.61
N HIS A 358 5.86 6.99 2.48
CA HIS A 358 4.69 7.80 2.11
C HIS A 358 4.01 8.39 3.35
N THR A 359 3.19 9.41 3.13
CA THR A 359 2.22 9.90 4.09
C THR A 359 0.92 10.29 3.37
N ILE A 360 -0.11 10.56 4.14
CA ILE A 360 -1.41 11.01 3.68
C ILE A 360 -1.55 12.49 3.97
N PHE A 361 -2.30 13.19 3.13
CA PHE A 361 -2.51 14.62 3.30
C PHE A 361 -3.21 14.90 4.61
N LYS A 362 -2.83 16.00 5.25
CA LYS A 362 -3.82 16.80 5.96
C LYS A 362 -4.80 17.28 4.89
N GLU A 363 -6.00 16.72 4.84
CA GLU A 363 -7.11 17.49 4.28
C GLU A 363 -7.10 18.84 5.00
N GLU A 364 -7.25 19.92 4.23
CA GLU A 364 -7.34 21.27 4.78
C GLU A 364 -8.25 21.20 6.00
N ASN A 365 -7.75 21.66 7.15
CA ASN A 365 -8.60 21.94 8.30
C ASN A 365 -9.65 22.93 7.78
N ILE A 366 -10.80 22.42 7.36
CA ILE A 366 -11.95 23.24 7.02
C ILE A 366 -12.36 23.83 8.36
N LYS A 367 -12.06 25.12 8.51
CA LYS A 367 -12.53 25.96 9.60
C LYS A 367 -14.04 25.88 9.73
#